data_AF-A0A8H7H509-F1
#
_entry.id   AF-A0A8H7H509-F1
#
_cell.length_a   1.000
_cell.length_b   1.000
_cell.length_c   1.000
_cell.angle_alpha   90.00
_cell.angle_beta   90.00
_cell.angle_gamma   90.00
#
_symmetry.space_group_name_H-M   'P 1'
#
loop_
_entity.id
_entity.type
_entity.pdbx_description
1 polymer ?
#
loop_
_entity_poly.entity_id
_entity_poly.type
_entity_poly.pdbx_seq_one_letter_code
_entity_poly.pdbx_strand_id
1 'polypeptide(L)'
;MLDRFRAHLEVNVDGVSAYTLLRTALPMFLSFISTESDLLIDQPNGSLAVSFANTLRSPRHELARFVGNDVILPFLLGAPPLAEYAYERSCDHDQFEWVHGIPISLFQTVSQVNSWRAGSKVFLEDWQTLEQRTLAWRSPYDTSDVPFVPESATSEMAAVREGWRYVVLIYIYMGVCGVSSHDSRVQASVDRIFQLSGTVRSSHIGMHMLPHYFVAGVAARLERHRVAVYEKLLSFTGSRPWLFGGPQLGLFLYRLWRGVGTGGGAVTWDDYVRSRQAVAPI
;
A
#
# COMPACT_ATOMS: atom_id res chain seq x y z
N MET A 1 -28.09 -7.07 5.75
CA MET A 1 -27.27 -6.37 4.74
C MET A 1 -25.82 -6.25 5.21
N LEU A 2 -25.59 -5.71 6.40
CA LEU A 2 -24.26 -5.63 7.04
C LEU A 2 -23.57 -7.00 7.18
N ASP A 3 -24.28 -8.04 7.62
CA ASP A 3 -23.71 -9.41 7.76
C ASP A 3 -23.24 -9.98 6.42
N ARG A 4 -23.94 -9.63 5.33
CA ARG A 4 -23.55 -10.01 3.98
C ARG A 4 -22.30 -9.25 3.55
N PHE A 5 -22.20 -7.95 3.83
CA PHE A 5 -20.98 -7.17 3.57
C PHE A 5 -19.76 -7.74 4.31
N ARG A 6 -19.93 -8.03 5.61
CA ARG A 6 -18.90 -8.61 6.47
C ARG A 6 -18.41 -9.95 5.94
N ALA A 7 -19.33 -10.84 5.53
CA ALA A 7 -18.98 -12.13 4.96
C ALA A 7 -18.11 -12.03 3.70
N HIS A 8 -18.25 -10.98 2.87
CA HIS A 8 -17.40 -10.79 1.69
C HIS A 8 -15.98 -10.33 2.04
N LEU A 9 -15.78 -9.72 3.21
CA LEU A 9 -14.49 -9.19 3.64
C LEU A 9 -13.68 -10.15 4.51
N GLU A 10 -14.28 -11.24 5.02
CA GLU A 10 -13.66 -12.19 5.97
C GLU A 10 -13.10 -13.47 5.35
N VAL A 11 -13.25 -13.68 4.04
CA VAL A 11 -12.75 -14.90 3.37
C VAL A 11 -11.23 -14.83 3.21
N ASN A 12 -10.53 -15.91 3.61
CA ASN A 12 -9.11 -16.08 3.34
C ASN A 12 -8.92 -16.53 1.89
N VAL A 13 -8.73 -15.57 1.00
CA VAL A 13 -8.54 -15.77 -0.45
C VAL A 13 -7.22 -15.15 -0.89
N ASP A 14 -6.71 -15.58 -2.04
CA ASP A 14 -5.57 -14.92 -2.68
C ASP A 14 -5.92 -13.47 -3.08
N GLY A 15 -4.91 -12.62 -3.32
CA GLY A 15 -5.12 -11.18 -3.51
C GLY A 15 -5.96 -10.80 -4.73
N VAL A 16 -5.99 -11.63 -5.78
CA VAL A 16 -6.80 -11.39 -6.99
C VAL A 16 -8.26 -11.73 -6.73
N SER A 17 -8.48 -12.86 -6.07
CA SER A 17 -9.80 -13.24 -5.56
C SER A 17 -10.32 -12.20 -4.57
N ALA A 18 -9.46 -11.67 -3.70
CA ALA A 18 -9.81 -10.60 -2.75
C ALA A 18 -10.22 -9.31 -3.47
N TYR A 19 -9.51 -8.91 -4.53
CA TYR A 19 -9.88 -7.73 -5.33
C TYR A 19 -11.22 -7.94 -6.05
N THR A 20 -11.47 -9.15 -6.55
CA THR A 20 -12.76 -9.51 -7.16
C THR A 20 -13.90 -9.46 -6.14
N LEU A 21 -13.70 -9.96 -4.93
CA LEU A 21 -14.68 -9.82 -3.84
C LEU A 21 -14.91 -8.35 -3.49
N LEU A 22 -13.86 -7.53 -3.42
CA LEU A 22 -13.99 -6.11 -3.16
C LEU A 22 -14.84 -5.41 -4.23
N ARG A 23 -14.67 -5.77 -5.52
CA ARG A 23 -15.54 -5.32 -6.63
C ARG A 23 -17.00 -5.67 -6.40
N THR A 24 -17.29 -6.88 -5.94
CA THR A 24 -18.68 -7.28 -5.64
C THR A 24 -19.26 -6.55 -4.43
N ALA A 25 -18.41 -6.09 -3.51
CA ALA A 25 -18.81 -5.34 -2.32
C ALA A 25 -19.03 -3.85 -2.60
N LEU A 26 -18.46 -3.29 -3.68
CA LEU A 26 -18.53 -1.88 -4.02
C LEU A 26 -19.95 -1.28 -4.01
N PRO A 27 -20.99 -1.88 -4.62
CA PRO A 27 -22.33 -1.28 -4.61
C PRO A 27 -22.90 -1.14 -3.19
N MET A 28 -22.57 -2.08 -2.30
CA MET A 28 -23.02 -2.05 -0.92
C MET A 28 -22.28 -0.99 -0.11
N PHE A 29 -20.97 -0.84 -0.35
CA PHE A 29 -20.16 0.24 0.22
C PHE A 29 -20.71 1.62 -0.17
N LEU A 30 -20.97 1.84 -1.47
CA LEU A 30 -21.53 3.10 -1.96
C LEU A 30 -22.92 3.39 -1.39
N SER A 31 -23.77 2.36 -1.26
CA SER A 31 -25.09 2.50 -0.63
C SER A 31 -25.01 2.89 0.84
N PHE A 32 -23.99 2.45 1.59
CA PHE A 32 -23.82 2.88 2.98
C PHE A 32 -23.36 4.32 3.05
N ILE A 33 -22.37 4.70 2.24
CA ILE A 33 -21.84 6.07 2.21
C ILE A 33 -22.91 7.08 1.76
N SER A 34 -23.77 6.73 0.80
CA SER A 34 -24.83 7.62 0.34
C SER A 34 -25.87 7.97 1.42
N THR A 35 -25.89 7.23 2.54
CA THR A 35 -26.76 7.52 3.68
C THR A 35 -26.12 8.44 4.72
N GLU A 36 -24.82 8.73 4.60
CA GLU A 36 -24.04 9.53 5.54
C GLU A 36 -23.39 10.70 4.79
N SER A 37 -24.01 11.88 4.86
CA SER A 37 -23.56 13.07 4.11
C SER A 37 -22.11 13.46 4.42
N ASP A 38 -21.65 13.21 5.65
CA ASP A 38 -20.33 13.57 6.17
C ASP A 38 -19.19 12.73 5.55
N LEU A 39 -19.54 11.64 4.87
CA LEU A 39 -18.60 10.74 4.18
C LEU A 39 -18.46 11.06 2.70
N LEU A 40 -19.18 12.05 2.18
CA LEU A 40 -19.10 12.50 0.79
C LEU A 40 -18.61 13.95 0.71
N ILE A 41 -17.74 14.21 -0.26
CA ILE A 41 -17.18 15.53 -0.53
C ILE A 41 -17.57 15.96 -1.94
N ASP A 42 -18.25 17.09 -2.04
CA ASP A 42 -18.51 17.78 -3.30
C ASP A 42 -17.20 18.20 -3.97
N GLN A 43 -17.03 17.77 -5.21
CA GLN A 43 -15.89 18.13 -6.04
C GLN A 43 -16.20 19.38 -6.86
N PRO A 44 -15.17 20.17 -7.24
CA PRO A 44 -15.37 21.38 -8.05
C PRO A 44 -16.05 21.15 -9.41
N ASN A 45 -16.00 19.91 -9.92
CA ASN A 45 -16.64 19.49 -11.16
C ASN A 45 -18.11 19.06 -10.98
N GLY A 46 -18.67 19.17 -9.76
CA GLY A 46 -20.03 18.76 -9.41
C GLY A 46 -20.21 17.27 -9.13
N SER A 47 -19.14 16.45 -9.11
CA SER A 47 -19.21 15.05 -8.70
C SER A 47 -19.07 14.90 -7.19
N LEU A 48 -19.57 13.78 -6.65
CA LEU A 48 -19.37 13.39 -5.26
C LEU A 48 -18.22 12.37 -5.19
N ALA A 49 -17.31 12.56 -4.24
CA ALA A 49 -16.24 11.61 -3.94
C ALA A 49 -16.26 11.22 -2.47
N VAL A 50 -15.74 10.04 -2.15
CA VAL A 50 -15.71 9.52 -0.78
C VAL A 50 -14.65 10.27 0.04
N SER A 51 -15.01 10.86 1.18
CA SER A 51 -14.02 11.45 2.09
C SER A 51 -13.10 10.34 2.61
N PHE A 52 -11.84 10.35 2.20
CA PHE A 52 -10.88 9.32 2.59
C PHE A 52 -10.70 9.27 4.10
N ALA A 53 -10.49 10.45 4.70
CA ALA A 53 -10.17 10.58 6.11
C ALA A 53 -11.39 10.26 7.00
N ASN A 54 -12.58 10.77 6.66
CA ASN A 54 -13.79 10.52 7.46
C ASN A 54 -14.24 9.07 7.34
N THR A 55 -14.09 8.44 6.16
CA THR A 55 -14.46 7.03 5.98
C THR A 55 -13.54 6.10 6.76
N LEU A 56 -12.23 6.39 6.85
CA LEU A 56 -11.31 5.64 7.70
C LEU A 56 -11.59 5.80 9.19
N ARG A 57 -12.07 6.98 9.61
CA ARG A 57 -12.46 7.27 11.00
C ARG A 57 -13.89 6.84 11.34
N SER A 58 -14.65 6.33 10.37
CA SER A 58 -16.03 5.95 10.60
C SER A 58 -16.13 4.88 11.71
N PRO A 59 -17.11 4.97 12.62
CA PRO A 59 -17.36 3.92 13.60
C PRO A 59 -17.75 2.59 12.95
N ARG A 60 -18.16 2.60 11.69
CA ARG A 60 -18.42 1.40 10.89
C ARG A 60 -17.10 0.85 10.37
N HIS A 61 -16.48 -0.04 11.15
CA HIS A 61 -15.20 -0.68 10.80
C HIS A 61 -15.20 -1.36 9.43
N GLU A 62 -16.36 -1.79 8.95
CA GLU A 62 -16.55 -2.31 7.60
C GLU A 62 -16.18 -1.31 6.50
N LEU A 63 -16.50 -0.02 6.68
CA LEU A 63 -16.15 1.04 5.73
C LEU A 63 -14.63 1.30 5.72
N ALA A 64 -14.04 1.42 6.91
CA ALA A 64 -12.59 1.56 7.05
C ALA A 64 -11.84 0.36 6.46
N ARG A 65 -12.35 -0.86 6.63
CA ARG A 65 -11.80 -2.09 6.02
C ARG A 65 -11.92 -2.09 4.50
N PHE A 66 -13.03 -1.62 3.95
CA PHE A 66 -13.19 -1.47 2.50
C PHE A 66 -12.14 -0.51 1.95
N VAL A 67 -12.00 0.69 2.53
CA VAL A 67 -10.97 1.67 2.12
C VAL A 67 -9.57 1.09 2.28
N GLY A 68 -9.31 0.39 3.40
CA GLY A 68 -8.08 -0.37 3.64
C GLY A 68 -7.69 -1.23 2.44
N ASN A 69 -8.61 -2.09 2.02
CA ASN A 69 -8.42 -3.02 0.92
C ASN A 69 -8.37 -2.32 -0.44
N ASP A 70 -9.18 -1.27 -0.65
CA ASP A 70 -9.23 -0.50 -1.88
C ASP A 70 -8.03 0.44 -2.07
N VAL A 71 -7.11 0.49 -1.10
CA VAL A 71 -5.79 1.11 -1.28
C VAL A 71 -4.73 0.04 -1.48
N ILE A 72 -4.71 -1.01 -0.64
CA ILE A 72 -3.64 -2.02 -0.66
C ILE A 72 -3.73 -2.96 -1.85
N LEU A 73 -4.93 -3.42 -2.21
CA LEU A 73 -5.08 -4.34 -3.34
C LEU A 73 -4.72 -3.64 -4.66
N PRO A 74 -5.25 -2.44 -5.00
CA PRO A 74 -4.82 -1.69 -6.18
C PRO A 74 -3.32 -1.40 -6.21
N PHE A 75 -2.74 -1.03 -5.06
CA PHE A 75 -1.32 -0.78 -4.94
C PHE A 75 -0.48 -2.02 -5.28
N LEU A 76 -0.74 -3.16 -4.61
CA LEU A 76 0.06 -4.38 -4.75
C LEU A 76 -0.25 -5.18 -6.01
N LEU A 77 -1.37 -4.91 -6.68
CA LEU A 77 -1.74 -5.51 -7.97
C LEU A 77 -1.46 -4.58 -9.14
N GLY A 78 -1.20 -3.28 -8.91
CA GLY A 78 -1.22 -2.28 -9.97
C GLY A 78 -2.56 -2.24 -10.71
N ALA A 79 -3.67 -2.41 -9.99
CA ALA A 79 -5.03 -2.25 -10.49
C ALA A 79 -5.56 -0.84 -10.15
N PRO A 80 -6.64 -0.36 -10.75
CA PRO A 80 -7.28 0.89 -10.31
C PRO A 80 -7.99 0.71 -8.96
N PRO A 81 -8.09 1.75 -8.12
CA PRO A 81 -9.01 1.75 -7.00
C PRO A 81 -10.46 1.69 -7.50
N LEU A 82 -11.36 1.17 -6.66
CA LEU A 82 -12.75 0.93 -7.00
C LEU A 82 -13.64 2.13 -6.67
N ALA A 83 -13.32 2.86 -5.60
CA ALA A 83 -13.99 4.10 -5.23
C ALA A 83 -13.14 5.32 -5.59
N GLU A 84 -13.81 6.43 -5.91
CA GLU A 84 -13.17 7.74 -6.04
C GLU A 84 -13.06 8.40 -4.67
N TYR A 85 -11.82 8.65 -4.24
CA TYR A 85 -11.52 9.25 -2.94
C TYR A 85 -11.16 10.72 -3.07
N ALA A 86 -11.69 11.53 -2.16
CA ALA A 86 -11.30 12.91 -1.93
C ALA A 86 -10.44 13.02 -0.68
N TYR A 87 -9.44 13.91 -0.75
CA TYR A 87 -8.40 14.04 0.24
C TYR A 87 -8.46 15.42 0.87
N GLU A 88 -8.72 15.44 2.18
CA GLU A 88 -8.62 16.66 2.96
C GLU A 88 -7.13 16.94 3.26
N ARG A 89 -6.74 18.22 3.23
CA ARG A 89 -5.34 18.65 3.40
C ARG A 89 -4.77 18.42 4.80
N SER A 90 -5.63 18.25 5.79
CA SER A 90 -5.25 18.03 7.19
C SER A 90 -5.97 16.80 7.74
N CYS A 91 -5.31 15.65 7.67
CA CYS A 91 -5.64 14.59 8.62
C CYS A 91 -5.08 15.03 9.97
N ASP A 92 -5.92 15.62 10.82
CA ASP A 92 -5.54 15.83 12.21
C ASP A 92 -5.11 14.49 12.82
N HIS A 93 -3.92 14.53 13.41
CA HIS A 93 -3.37 13.50 14.25
C HIS A 93 -4.36 13.33 15.41
N ASP A 94 -5.10 12.22 15.44
CA ASP A 94 -5.41 11.49 16.67
C ASP A 94 -6.46 10.39 16.41
N GLN A 95 -6.25 9.26 17.10
CA GLN A 95 -7.09 8.06 17.27
C GLN A 95 -6.89 6.86 16.32
N PHE A 96 -6.59 7.03 15.03
CA PHE A 96 -6.17 5.92 14.16
C PHE A 96 -4.75 6.18 13.64
N GLU A 97 -3.76 5.50 14.20
CA GLU A 97 -2.36 5.85 13.89
C GLU A 97 -1.76 5.01 12.76
N TRP A 98 -2.31 3.82 12.49
CA TRP A 98 -1.88 2.99 11.37
C TRP A 98 -2.93 1.98 10.89
N VAL A 99 -2.87 1.65 9.60
CA VAL A 99 -3.67 0.60 8.95
C VAL A 99 -2.69 -0.44 8.43
N HIS A 100 -2.78 -1.69 8.90
CA HIS A 100 -1.83 -2.76 8.56
C HIS A 100 -0.34 -2.38 8.76
N GLY A 101 -0.02 -1.58 9.78
CA GLY A 101 1.35 -1.11 10.07
C GLY A 101 1.80 0.09 9.24
N ILE A 102 0.90 0.66 8.42
CA ILE A 102 1.15 1.83 7.59
C ILE A 102 0.69 3.09 8.32
N PRO A 103 1.56 4.10 8.54
CA PRO A 103 1.12 5.41 9.01
C PRO A 103 0.05 6.01 8.09
N ILE A 104 -1.02 6.58 8.64
CA ILE A 104 -2.15 7.09 7.83
C ILE A 104 -1.74 8.12 6.78
N SER A 105 -0.81 9.02 7.09
CA SER A 105 -0.31 10.01 6.13
C SER A 105 0.35 9.37 4.91
N LEU A 106 1.11 8.29 5.13
CA LEU A 106 1.72 7.50 4.06
C LEU A 106 0.66 6.68 3.32
N PHE A 107 -0.32 6.14 4.04
CA PHE A 107 -1.45 5.41 3.46
C PHE A 107 -2.31 6.29 2.54
N GLN A 108 -2.59 7.52 2.95
CA GLN A 108 -3.25 8.55 2.12
C GLN A 108 -2.43 8.85 0.87
N THR A 109 -1.09 8.90 1.00
CA THR A 109 -0.21 9.12 -0.16
C THR A 109 -0.28 7.95 -1.14
N VAL A 110 -0.28 6.70 -0.67
CA VAL A 110 -0.50 5.51 -1.54
C VAL A 110 -1.85 5.60 -2.26
N SER A 111 -2.91 5.97 -1.54
CA SER A 111 -4.23 6.15 -2.12
C SER A 111 -4.24 7.22 -3.22
N GLN A 112 -3.61 8.38 -2.98
CA GLN A 112 -3.49 9.44 -3.99
C GLN A 112 -2.73 8.98 -5.23
N VAL A 113 -1.64 8.23 -5.06
CA VAL A 113 -0.89 7.66 -6.20
C VAL A 113 -1.75 6.66 -6.98
N ASN A 114 -2.52 5.80 -6.30
CA ASN A 114 -3.47 4.89 -6.97
C ASN A 114 -4.49 5.67 -7.81
N SER A 115 -5.10 6.71 -7.24
CA SER A 115 -6.05 7.60 -7.91
C SER A 115 -5.42 8.30 -9.12
N TRP A 116 -4.18 8.77 -8.98
CA TRP A 116 -3.43 9.40 -10.07
C TRP A 116 -3.23 8.44 -11.23
N ARG A 117 -2.73 7.23 -10.95
CA ARG A 117 -2.48 6.20 -11.96
C ARG A 117 -3.74 5.72 -12.65
N ALA A 118 -4.89 5.80 -11.98
CA ALA A 118 -6.18 5.48 -12.56
C ALA A 118 -6.81 6.63 -13.38
N GLY A 119 -6.18 7.80 -13.44
CA GLY A 119 -6.71 8.97 -14.14
C GLY A 119 -7.92 9.59 -13.43
N SER A 120 -7.91 9.60 -12.10
CA SER A 120 -8.99 10.19 -11.30
C SER A 120 -9.30 11.63 -11.70
N LYS A 121 -10.59 11.97 -11.61
CA LYS A 121 -11.11 13.32 -11.89
C LYS A 121 -11.15 14.22 -10.66
N VAL A 122 -10.86 13.65 -9.49
CA VAL A 122 -10.76 14.36 -8.22
C VAL A 122 -9.47 15.18 -8.18
N PHE A 123 -9.48 16.30 -7.46
CA PHE A 123 -8.26 17.06 -7.21
C PHE A 123 -7.22 16.20 -6.47
N LEU A 124 -6.02 16.08 -7.04
CA LEU A 124 -4.88 15.40 -6.45
C LEU A 124 -3.73 16.37 -6.26
N GLU A 125 -2.95 16.15 -5.21
CA GLU A 125 -1.72 16.91 -4.99
C GLU A 125 -0.65 16.52 -6.01
N ASP A 126 0.21 17.47 -6.38
CA ASP A 126 1.33 17.17 -7.27
C ASP A 126 2.33 16.20 -6.62
N TRP A 127 3.10 15.51 -7.47
CA TRP A 127 4.01 14.46 -7.00
C TRP A 127 5.11 15.03 -6.10
N GLN A 128 5.52 16.29 -6.28
CA GLN A 128 6.50 16.96 -5.43
C GLN A 128 5.95 17.21 -4.02
N THR A 129 4.67 17.59 -3.88
CA THR A 129 4.00 17.76 -2.59
C THR A 129 3.88 16.41 -1.89
N LEU A 130 3.53 15.35 -2.61
CA LEU A 130 3.47 13.99 -2.06
C LEU A 130 4.86 13.50 -1.61
N GLU A 131 5.90 13.75 -2.40
CA GLU A 131 7.30 13.44 -2.07
C GLU A 131 7.73 14.21 -0.82
N GLN A 132 7.53 15.54 -0.78
CA GLN A 132 7.88 16.38 0.36
C GLN A 132 7.16 15.95 1.64
N ARG A 133 5.86 15.66 1.57
CA ARG A 133 5.09 15.14 2.70
C ARG A 133 5.66 13.81 3.19
N THR A 134 5.99 12.91 2.26
CA THR A 134 6.56 11.60 2.59
C THR A 134 7.92 11.73 3.26
N LEU A 135 8.78 12.64 2.77
CA LEU A 135 10.10 12.90 3.36
C LEU A 135 10.01 13.61 4.72
N ALA A 136 9.06 14.53 4.88
CA ALA A 136 8.83 15.28 6.11
C ALA A 136 8.09 14.47 7.18
N TRP A 137 7.53 13.31 6.83
CA TRP A 137 6.91 12.42 7.81
C TRP A 137 7.90 12.01 8.89
N ARG A 138 7.46 12.10 10.13
CA ARG A 138 8.16 11.65 11.33
C ARG A 138 7.27 10.71 12.11
N SER A 139 7.87 9.75 12.80
CA SER A 139 7.09 8.89 13.69
C SER A 139 6.62 9.74 14.88
N PRO A 140 5.32 9.72 15.25
CA PRO A 140 4.84 10.37 16.48
C PRO A 140 5.55 9.87 17.75
N TYR A 141 6.20 8.71 17.64
CA TYR A 141 6.92 8.03 18.71
C TYR A 141 8.43 8.31 18.74
N ASP A 142 8.94 9.17 17.85
CA ASP A 142 10.35 9.61 17.91
C ASP A 142 10.63 10.49 19.15
N THR A 143 9.59 10.88 19.89
CA THR A 143 9.65 11.79 21.05
C THR A 143 8.99 11.26 22.33
N SER A 144 8.42 10.05 22.34
CA SER A 144 7.67 9.55 23.51
C SER A 144 8.37 8.38 24.22
N ASP A 145 8.79 8.64 25.47
CA ASP A 145 9.13 7.63 26.48
C ASP A 145 7.86 6.82 26.84
N VAL A 146 7.44 5.89 25.98
CA VAL A 146 6.28 5.02 26.27
C VAL A 146 6.76 3.82 27.10
N PRO A 147 6.36 3.66 28.39
CA PRO A 147 7.10 2.78 29.32
C PRO A 147 6.79 1.27 29.26
N PHE A 148 6.09 0.75 28.25
CA PHE A 148 5.50 -0.60 28.37
C PHE A 148 5.63 -1.54 27.16
N VAL A 149 6.38 -1.17 26.12
CA VAL A 149 6.64 -2.08 24.98
C VAL A 149 8.07 -2.61 25.07
N PRO A 150 8.32 -3.93 24.88
CA PRO A 150 9.68 -4.46 24.79
C PRO A 150 10.47 -3.66 23.75
N GLU A 151 11.66 -3.18 24.11
CA GLU A 151 12.50 -2.32 23.29
C GLU A 151 12.72 -2.88 21.86
N SER A 152 12.79 -4.22 21.74
CA SER A 152 12.87 -4.92 20.45
C SER A 152 11.60 -4.80 19.60
N ALA A 153 10.41 -4.92 20.18
CA ALA A 153 9.14 -4.76 19.45
C ALA A 153 8.93 -3.30 18.99
N THR A 154 9.37 -2.34 19.81
CA THR A 154 9.38 -0.92 19.45
C THR A 154 10.32 -0.65 18.27
N SER A 155 11.53 -1.22 18.30
CA SER A 155 12.52 -1.09 17.22
C SER A 155 12.05 -1.73 15.91
N GLU A 156 11.46 -2.91 15.96
CA GLU A 156 10.91 -3.58 14.77
C GLU A 156 9.75 -2.79 14.15
N MET A 157 8.84 -2.26 14.97
CA MET A 157 7.72 -1.45 14.51
C MET A 157 8.21 -0.12 13.92
N ALA A 158 9.20 0.51 14.55
CA ALA A 158 9.84 1.71 14.01
C ALA A 158 10.44 1.43 12.63
N ALA A 159 11.14 0.31 12.45
CA ALA A 159 11.70 -0.09 11.17
C ALA A 159 10.63 -0.38 10.10
N VAL A 160 9.50 -0.99 10.47
CA VAL A 160 8.37 -1.20 9.55
C VAL A 160 7.81 0.14 9.07
N ARG A 161 7.53 1.07 9.99
CA ARG A 161 6.95 2.39 9.68
C ARG A 161 7.90 3.25 8.86
N GLU A 162 9.16 3.28 9.25
CA GLU A 162 10.22 3.96 8.50
C GLU A 162 10.42 3.32 7.13
N GLY A 163 10.29 1.99 7.03
CA GLY A 163 10.29 1.28 5.76
C GLY A 163 9.16 1.72 4.83
N TRP A 164 7.98 2.05 5.37
CA TRP A 164 6.86 2.54 4.56
C TRP A 164 7.17 3.87 3.89
N ARG A 165 7.98 4.74 4.51
CA ARG A 165 8.45 5.99 3.89
C ARG A 165 9.13 5.69 2.55
N TYR A 166 10.04 4.73 2.53
CA TYR A 166 10.77 4.35 1.32
C TYR A 166 9.91 3.58 0.31
N VAL A 167 8.96 2.76 0.78
CA VAL A 167 7.97 2.12 -0.10
C VAL A 167 7.16 3.16 -0.87
N VAL A 168 6.66 4.18 -0.18
CA VAL A 168 5.88 5.26 -0.79
C VAL A 168 6.73 6.08 -1.76
N LEU A 169 7.98 6.41 -1.41
CA LEU A 169 8.89 7.12 -2.32
C LEU A 169 9.13 6.34 -3.61
N ILE A 170 9.39 5.03 -3.53
CA ILE A 170 9.52 4.17 -4.73
C ILE A 170 8.24 4.23 -5.57
N TYR A 171 7.08 4.17 -4.92
CA TYR A 171 5.80 4.20 -5.65
C TYR A 171 5.52 5.55 -6.30
N ILE A 172 5.85 6.68 -5.66
CA ILE A 172 5.76 8.02 -6.27
C ILE A 172 6.68 8.08 -7.50
N TYR A 173 7.95 7.71 -7.35
CA TYR A 173 8.92 7.82 -8.43
C TYR A 173 8.56 6.93 -9.61
N MET A 174 8.34 5.64 -9.38
CA MET A 174 8.09 4.70 -10.46
C MET A 174 6.65 4.76 -10.99
N GLY A 175 5.69 5.08 -10.13
CA GLY A 175 4.25 5.05 -10.44
C GLY A 175 3.70 6.38 -10.97
N VAL A 176 4.24 7.53 -10.54
CA VAL A 176 3.80 8.87 -10.97
C VAL A 176 4.83 9.55 -11.85
N CYS A 177 6.09 9.62 -11.40
CA CYS A 177 7.15 10.27 -12.18
C CYS A 177 7.58 9.45 -13.40
N GLY A 178 7.16 8.18 -13.49
CA GLY A 178 7.46 7.27 -14.59
C GLY A 178 8.94 6.88 -14.70
N VAL A 179 9.74 7.13 -13.65
CA VAL A 179 11.16 6.76 -13.69
C VAL A 179 11.33 5.25 -13.50
N SER A 180 12.41 4.70 -14.05
CA SER A 180 12.69 3.27 -13.91
C SER A 180 13.38 2.95 -12.58
N SER A 181 13.49 1.64 -12.30
CA SER A 181 14.28 1.09 -11.21
C SER A 181 15.75 1.55 -11.21
N HIS A 182 16.28 2.10 -12.31
CA HIS A 182 17.66 2.61 -12.37
C HIS A 182 17.82 4.01 -11.78
N ASP A 183 16.74 4.74 -11.51
CA ASP A 183 16.82 6.04 -10.84
C ASP A 183 17.53 5.90 -9.48
N SER A 184 18.46 6.81 -9.21
CA SER A 184 19.29 6.76 -8.00
C SER A 184 18.47 6.90 -6.72
N ARG A 185 17.37 7.65 -6.74
CA ARG A 185 16.46 7.83 -5.61
C ARG A 185 15.67 6.55 -5.32
N VAL A 186 15.29 5.83 -6.38
CA VAL A 186 14.65 4.51 -6.26
C VAL A 186 15.64 3.52 -5.63
N GLN A 187 16.87 3.43 -6.13
CA GLN A 187 17.86 2.51 -5.56
C GLN A 187 18.26 2.88 -4.13
N ALA A 188 18.41 4.17 -3.81
CA ALA A 188 18.64 4.60 -2.43
C ALA A 188 17.51 4.14 -1.49
N SER A 189 16.25 4.19 -1.95
CA SER A 189 15.09 3.72 -1.18
C SER A 189 15.10 2.19 -1.01
N VAL A 190 15.46 1.44 -2.06
CA VAL A 190 15.64 -0.02 -2.00
C VAL A 190 16.69 -0.39 -0.97
N ASP A 191 17.86 0.24 -1.01
CA ASP A 191 18.95 -0.03 -0.07
C ASP A 191 18.55 0.26 1.38
N ARG A 192 17.77 1.33 1.60
CA ARG A 192 17.22 1.64 2.93
C ARG A 192 16.23 0.58 3.42
N ILE A 193 15.36 0.06 2.56
CA ILE A 193 14.46 -1.05 2.92
C ILE A 193 15.26 -2.28 3.35
N PHE A 194 16.32 -2.65 2.61
CA PHE A 194 17.16 -3.78 3.00
C PHE A 194 17.91 -3.54 4.31
N GLN A 195 18.41 -2.33 4.56
CA GLN A 195 19.04 -1.98 5.84
C GLN A 195 18.07 -2.14 7.01
N LEU A 196 16.85 -1.61 6.88
CA LEU A 196 15.80 -1.74 7.89
C LEU A 196 15.35 -3.18 8.08
N SER A 197 15.32 -3.98 7.02
CA SER A 197 14.95 -5.40 7.12
C SER A 197 15.89 -6.20 8.02
N GLY A 198 17.14 -5.76 8.20
CA GLY A 198 18.11 -6.38 9.10
C GLY A 198 17.76 -6.21 10.59
N THR A 199 16.96 -5.21 10.95
CA THR A 199 16.51 -5.00 12.34
C THR A 199 15.24 -5.77 12.67
N VAL A 200 14.51 -6.22 11.64
CA VAL A 200 13.22 -6.89 11.79
C VAL A 200 13.40 -8.40 11.86
N ARG A 201 13.08 -9.00 13.02
CA ARG A 201 13.15 -10.46 13.20
C ARG A 201 11.90 -11.14 12.62
N SER A 202 11.90 -12.47 12.59
CA SER A 202 10.74 -13.28 12.19
C SER A 202 9.62 -13.26 13.26
N SER A 203 9.15 -12.07 13.62
CA SER A 203 8.07 -11.82 14.56
C SER A 203 6.73 -11.58 13.84
N HIS A 204 5.65 -11.46 14.59
CA HIS A 204 4.38 -10.98 14.05
C HIS A 204 4.47 -9.57 13.44
N ILE A 205 5.37 -8.72 13.96
CA ILE A 205 5.64 -7.39 13.41
C ILE A 205 6.33 -7.51 12.05
N GLY A 206 7.23 -8.48 11.90
CA GLY A 206 7.91 -8.77 10.64
C GLY A 206 6.98 -9.12 9.48
N MET A 207 5.76 -9.60 9.75
CA MET A 207 4.75 -9.83 8.70
C MET A 207 4.34 -8.54 7.98
N HIS A 208 4.47 -7.39 8.63
CA HIS A 208 4.18 -6.09 8.02
C HIS A 208 5.25 -5.63 7.03
N MET A 209 6.39 -6.32 6.93
CA MET A 209 7.42 -6.06 5.92
C MET A 209 7.09 -6.65 4.54
N LEU A 210 6.00 -7.43 4.41
CA LEU A 210 5.64 -8.09 3.16
C LEU A 210 5.54 -7.10 1.97
N PRO A 211 4.82 -5.96 2.07
CA PRO A 211 4.79 -4.98 0.99
C PRO A 211 6.16 -4.36 0.69
N HIS A 212 7.02 -4.18 1.71
CA HIS A 212 8.36 -3.63 1.54
C HIS A 212 9.23 -4.53 0.69
N TYR A 213 9.27 -5.82 1.00
CA TYR A 213 10.03 -6.78 0.19
C TYR A 213 9.47 -6.86 -1.23
N PHE A 214 8.15 -6.82 -1.39
CA PHE A 214 7.54 -6.82 -2.71
C PHE A 214 7.94 -5.60 -3.55
N VAL A 215 7.79 -4.39 -3.01
CA VAL A 215 8.11 -3.13 -3.72
C VAL A 215 9.60 -3.00 -3.98
N ALA A 216 10.44 -3.35 -3.01
CA ALA A 216 11.89 -3.43 -3.20
C ALA A 216 12.25 -4.46 -4.29
N GLY A 217 11.50 -5.56 -4.36
CA GLY A 217 11.63 -6.58 -5.40
C GLY A 217 11.27 -6.10 -6.80
N VAL A 218 10.20 -5.30 -6.94
CA VAL A 218 9.86 -4.65 -8.22
C VAL A 218 11.02 -3.76 -8.70
N ALA A 219 11.63 -3.03 -7.78
CA ALA A 219 12.74 -2.13 -8.05
C ALA A 219 14.14 -2.81 -8.01
N ALA A 220 14.22 -4.12 -7.75
CA ALA A 220 15.49 -4.80 -7.54
C ALA A 220 16.27 -5.02 -8.84
N ARG A 221 17.49 -4.48 -8.90
CA ARG A 221 18.43 -4.66 -10.01
C ARG A 221 19.45 -5.75 -9.77
N LEU A 222 19.88 -5.91 -8.53
CA LEU A 222 20.92 -6.87 -8.16
C LEU A 222 20.31 -8.24 -7.89
N GLU A 223 20.89 -9.28 -8.48
CA GLU A 223 20.40 -10.65 -8.30
C GLU A 223 20.38 -11.07 -6.82
N ARG A 224 21.40 -10.65 -6.04
CA ARG A 224 21.43 -10.87 -4.58
C ARG A 224 20.20 -10.29 -3.86
N HIS A 225 19.70 -9.14 -4.29
CA HIS A 225 18.50 -8.52 -3.71
C HIS A 225 17.25 -9.28 -4.11
N ARG A 226 17.17 -9.76 -5.37
CA ARG A 226 16.05 -10.56 -5.88
C ARG A 226 15.92 -11.88 -5.16
N VAL A 227 17.03 -12.61 -4.98
CA VAL A 227 17.07 -13.87 -4.23
C VAL A 227 16.61 -13.64 -2.79
N ALA A 228 17.19 -12.65 -2.10
CA ALA A 228 16.81 -12.33 -0.72
C ALA A 228 15.32 -11.96 -0.59
N VAL A 229 14.79 -11.15 -1.51
CA VAL A 229 13.36 -10.81 -1.54
C VAL A 229 12.52 -12.06 -1.77
N TYR A 230 12.87 -12.89 -2.74
CA TYR A 230 12.10 -14.08 -3.08
C TYR A 230 12.02 -15.06 -1.90
N GLU A 231 13.14 -15.35 -1.25
CA GLU A 231 13.19 -16.19 -0.05
C GLU A 231 12.35 -15.61 1.09
N LYS A 232 12.42 -14.30 1.31
CA LYS A 232 11.59 -13.63 2.33
C LYS A 232 10.11 -13.71 1.99
N LEU A 233 9.73 -13.47 0.73
CA LEU A 233 8.34 -13.60 0.29
C LEU A 233 7.81 -15.03 0.51
N LEU A 234 8.58 -16.06 0.19
CA LEU A 234 8.18 -17.45 0.44
C LEU A 234 8.02 -17.78 1.93
N SER A 235 8.73 -17.08 2.83
CA SER A 235 8.58 -17.27 4.27
C SER A 235 7.26 -16.74 4.83
N PHE A 236 6.55 -15.86 4.11
CA PHE A 236 5.24 -15.34 4.50
C PHE A 236 4.11 -16.27 4.03
N THR A 237 3.98 -17.43 4.67
CA THR A 237 3.00 -18.47 4.35
C THR A 237 1.63 -18.26 5.01
N GLY A 238 1.51 -17.33 5.97
CA GLY A 238 0.25 -16.99 6.65
C GLY A 238 -0.34 -15.65 6.18
N SER A 239 -1.60 -15.67 5.75
CA SER A 239 -2.35 -14.50 5.21
C SER A 239 -2.87 -13.53 6.30
N ARG A 240 -2.06 -13.22 7.32
CA ARG A 240 -2.42 -12.19 8.30
C ARG A 240 -1.19 -11.34 8.60
N PRO A 241 -1.29 -9.99 8.55
CA PRO A 241 -2.49 -9.18 8.40
C PRO A 241 -2.93 -8.91 6.94
N TRP A 242 -2.25 -9.49 5.95
CA TRP A 242 -2.46 -9.18 4.52
C TRP A 242 -3.38 -10.17 3.81
N LEU A 243 -4.14 -9.67 2.83
CA LEU A 243 -4.91 -10.51 1.89
C LEU A 243 -4.04 -11.17 0.80
N PHE A 244 -2.71 -11.05 0.92
CA PHE A 244 -1.74 -11.68 0.03
C PHE A 244 -0.93 -12.71 0.78
N GLY A 245 -0.77 -13.88 0.19
CA GLY A 245 0.33 -14.77 0.53
C GLY A 245 1.62 -14.30 -0.15
N GLY A 246 2.74 -14.32 0.57
CA GLY A 246 4.02 -13.95 -0.03
C GLY A 246 4.42 -14.77 -1.27
N PRO A 247 4.11 -16.08 -1.37
CA PRO A 247 4.34 -16.84 -2.61
C PRO A 247 3.64 -16.28 -3.86
N GLN A 248 2.44 -15.71 -3.72
CA GLN A 248 1.72 -15.10 -4.85
C GLN A 248 2.48 -13.86 -5.36
N LEU A 249 2.92 -12.99 -4.45
CA LEU A 249 3.73 -11.82 -4.80
C LEU A 249 5.08 -12.22 -5.40
N GLY A 250 5.70 -13.28 -4.87
CA GLY A 250 6.92 -13.86 -5.41
C GLY A 250 6.77 -14.34 -6.86
N LEU A 251 5.63 -14.94 -7.21
CA LEU A 251 5.34 -15.35 -8.59
C LEU A 251 5.27 -14.16 -9.56
N PHE A 252 4.65 -13.05 -9.14
CA PHE A 252 4.58 -11.83 -9.94
C PHE A 252 5.98 -11.25 -10.20
N LEU A 253 6.82 -11.19 -9.16
CA LEU A 253 8.20 -10.72 -9.27
C LEU A 253 9.05 -11.64 -10.14
N TYR A 254 8.91 -12.96 -9.99
CA TYR A 254 9.66 -13.93 -10.79
C TYR A 254 9.37 -13.75 -12.29
N ARG A 255 8.11 -13.50 -12.66
CA ARG A 255 7.75 -13.22 -14.06
C ARG A 255 8.38 -11.92 -14.56
N LEU A 256 8.34 -10.87 -13.77
CA LEU A 256 8.95 -9.57 -14.08
C LEU A 256 10.47 -9.70 -14.29
N TRP A 257 11.16 -10.41 -13.39
CA TRP A 257 12.61 -10.58 -13.45
C TRP A 257 13.09 -11.46 -14.61
N ARG A 258 12.26 -12.40 -15.09
CA ARG A 258 12.53 -13.17 -16.32
C ARG A 258 12.11 -12.47 -17.61
N GLY A 259 11.38 -11.37 -17.49
CA GLY A 259 10.97 -10.52 -18.60
C GLY A 259 11.86 -9.29 -18.68
N VAL A 260 11.25 -8.13 -18.56
CA VAL A 260 11.90 -6.82 -18.67
C VAL A 260 13.06 -6.65 -17.66
N GLY A 261 12.95 -7.27 -16.49
CA GLY A 261 13.98 -7.22 -15.46
C GLY A 261 15.19 -8.14 -15.70
N THR A 262 15.26 -8.89 -16.79
CA THR A 262 16.35 -9.88 -17.00
C THR A 262 17.72 -9.21 -16.92
N GLY A 263 18.67 -9.86 -16.22
CA GLY A 263 20.03 -9.32 -16.06
C GLY A 263 20.12 -8.00 -15.29
N GLY A 264 19.12 -7.66 -14.50
CA GLY A 264 19.07 -6.39 -13.78
C GLY A 264 18.56 -5.22 -14.63
N GLY A 265 17.85 -5.51 -15.74
CA GLY A 265 17.28 -4.52 -16.64
C GLY A 265 16.38 -3.47 -15.98
N ALA A 266 16.26 -2.31 -16.64
CA ALA A 266 15.45 -1.20 -16.15
C ALA A 266 13.96 -1.55 -16.20
N VAL A 267 13.29 -1.42 -15.07
CA VAL A 267 11.88 -1.77 -14.90
C VAL A 267 11.13 -0.52 -14.48
N THR A 268 10.03 -0.22 -15.15
CA THR A 268 9.05 0.78 -14.72
C THR A 268 7.93 0.12 -13.92
N TRP A 269 7.10 0.92 -13.24
CA TRP A 269 5.93 0.36 -12.56
C TRP A 269 4.93 -0.28 -13.54
N ASP A 270 4.79 0.27 -14.75
CA ASP A 270 3.90 -0.29 -15.77
C ASP A 270 4.43 -1.61 -16.37
N ASP A 271 5.75 -1.82 -16.40
CA ASP A 271 6.33 -3.14 -16.71
C ASP A 271 5.92 -4.19 -15.68
N TYR A 272 5.91 -3.81 -14.40
CA TYR A 272 5.37 -4.64 -13.34
C TYR A 272 3.89 -4.94 -13.56
N VAL A 273 3.05 -3.94 -13.82
CA VAL A 273 1.61 -4.13 -14.06
C VAL A 273 1.37 -5.11 -15.21
N ARG A 274 2.05 -4.94 -16.35
CA ARG A 274 1.95 -5.85 -17.49
C ARG A 274 2.41 -7.27 -17.16
N SER A 275 3.51 -7.40 -16.40
CA SER A 275 4.03 -8.69 -15.98
C SER A 275 3.06 -9.42 -15.06
N ARG A 276 2.43 -8.70 -14.12
CA ARG A 276 1.39 -9.24 -13.23
C ARG A 276 0.14 -9.61 -14.00
N GLN A 277 -0.34 -8.78 -14.93
CA GLN A 277 -1.50 -9.08 -15.79
C GLN A 277 -1.34 -10.37 -16.59
N ALA A 278 -0.11 -10.67 -17.04
CA ALA A 278 0.18 -11.91 -17.75
C ALA A 278 0.07 -13.18 -16.87
N VAL A 279 0.19 -13.04 -15.54
CA VAL A 279 0.06 -14.15 -14.57
C VAL A 279 -1.36 -14.21 -14.01
N ALA A 280 -1.93 -13.07 -13.67
CA ALA A 280 -3.25 -12.94 -13.07
C ALA A 280 -3.97 -11.71 -13.68
N PRO A 281 -4.81 -11.93 -14.72
CA PRO A 281 -5.58 -10.88 -15.34
C PRO A 281 -6.72 -10.43 -14.41
N ILE A 282 -6.95 -9.12 -14.34
CA ILE A 282 -7.92 -8.45 -13.46
C ILE A 282 -8.58 -7.31 -14.22
#